data_AF-A0A212DXE4-F1
#
_entry.id   AF-A0A212DXE4-F1
#
_cell.length_a   1.000
_cell.length_b   1.000
_cell.length_c   1.000
_cell.angle_alpha   90.00
_cell.angle_beta   90.00
_cell.angle_gamma   90.00
#
_symmetry.space_group_name_H-M   'P 1'
#
loop_
_entity.id
_entity.type
_entity.pdbx_description
1 polymer ?
#
loop_
_entity_poly.entity_id
_entity_poly.type
_entity_poly.pdbx_seq_one_letter_code
_entity_poly.pdbx_strand_id
1 'polypeptide(L)'
;MKIGKQEIIASNENGINAEERLRRIDIVGLMRNFKAVDFWEKEGVESVLKLIVSLKEKIGKYESVVSDDVSGRLVSLILWKIINKTRIVHNEKLAKILFVASGREIDGWQKVNQQKKFSINELIKNNKDKLGKTLVVTEYISSGESMERLIKIMSSYNIDFDIATVSIKCNPGAYSKIISDKVYYGEIGASGIMFYFKNIYAGVHKKFGSAEAFSEKLGPLTTEMKNVRGDINLLVDEAVKLIK
;
A
#
# COMPACT_ATOMS: atom_id res chain seq x y z
N MET A 1 -27.72 40.06 -3.99
CA MET A 1 -28.38 38.84 -3.47
C MET A 1 -27.34 37.72 -3.47
N LYS A 2 -26.66 37.49 -2.35
CA LYS A 2 -25.57 36.49 -2.20
C LYS A 2 -26.18 35.24 -1.56
N ILE A 3 -26.13 34.11 -2.27
CA ILE A 3 -26.53 32.82 -1.75
C ILE A 3 -25.40 32.34 -0.83
N GLY A 4 -25.72 32.18 0.46
CA GLY A 4 -24.79 31.75 1.49
C GLY A 4 -24.30 30.32 1.25
N LYS A 5 -22.99 30.12 1.31
CA LYS A 5 -22.39 28.78 1.47
C LYS A 5 -22.77 28.29 2.85
N GLN A 6 -23.63 27.27 2.92
CA GLN A 6 -23.79 26.44 4.12
C GLN A 6 -22.43 25.78 4.40
N GLU A 7 -21.82 26.17 5.52
CA GLU A 7 -20.80 25.37 6.17
C GLU A 7 -21.41 24.02 6.52
N ILE A 8 -20.98 22.96 5.83
CA ILE A 8 -21.15 21.60 6.32
C ILE A 8 -20.16 21.46 7.47
N ILE A 9 -20.59 21.88 8.66
CA ILE A 9 -20.00 21.48 9.93
C ILE A 9 -20.28 19.99 10.02
N ALA A 10 -19.33 19.17 9.57
CA ALA A 10 -19.29 17.77 9.96
C ALA A 10 -19.00 17.75 11.46
N SER A 11 -20.06 17.66 12.25
CA SER A 11 -20.00 17.38 13.67
C SER A 11 -19.12 16.15 13.88
N ASN A 12 -18.00 16.33 14.57
CA ASN A 12 -17.20 15.26 15.15
C ASN A 12 -18.09 14.49 16.13
N GLU A 13 -18.81 13.48 15.64
CA GLU A 13 -19.53 12.56 16.49
C GLU A 13 -18.51 11.72 17.27
N ASN A 14 -18.41 12.05 18.55
CA ASN A 14 -17.68 11.37 19.62
C ASN A 14 -16.16 11.57 19.57
N GLY A 15 -15.62 12.33 20.55
CA GLY A 15 -14.19 12.60 20.78
C GLY A 15 -13.33 11.37 21.13
N ILE A 16 -13.61 10.24 20.51
CA ILE A 16 -12.92 8.96 20.54
C ILE A 16 -11.85 9.01 19.46
N ASN A 17 -10.57 8.87 19.83
CA ASN A 17 -9.47 8.84 18.87
C ASN A 17 -9.49 7.56 18.01
N ALA A 18 -8.70 7.55 16.93
CA ALA A 18 -8.74 6.45 15.95
C ALA A 18 -8.28 5.11 16.56
N GLU A 19 -7.38 5.13 17.54
CA GLU A 19 -6.95 3.93 18.28
C GLU A 19 -8.09 3.33 19.10
N GLU A 20 -8.91 4.16 19.75
CA GLU A 20 -10.06 3.69 20.52
C GLU A 20 -11.18 3.17 19.60
N ARG A 21 -11.37 3.78 18.41
CA ARG A 21 -12.29 3.24 17.39
C ARG A 21 -11.83 1.88 16.87
N LEU A 22 -10.54 1.71 16.63
CA LEU A 22 -9.97 0.44 16.19
C LEU A 22 -10.25 -0.68 17.20
N ARG A 23 -10.14 -0.41 18.51
CA ARG A 23 -10.48 -1.38 19.58
C ARG A 23 -11.94 -1.80 19.58
N ARG A 24 -12.82 -0.99 18.98
CA ARG A 24 -14.27 -1.22 18.92
C ARG A 24 -14.73 -1.86 17.61
N ILE A 25 -13.84 -2.01 16.62
CA ILE A 25 -14.22 -2.70 15.38
C ILE A 25 -14.47 -4.17 15.67
N ASP A 26 -15.67 -4.62 15.33
CA ASP A 26 -15.97 -6.04 15.22
C ASP A 26 -15.34 -6.61 13.94
N ILE A 27 -14.05 -6.95 14.00
CA ILE A 27 -13.30 -7.49 12.86
C ILE A 27 -13.94 -8.80 12.38
N VAL A 28 -14.40 -9.63 13.31
CA VAL A 28 -15.07 -10.90 13.00
C VAL A 28 -16.38 -10.63 12.28
N GLY A 29 -17.19 -9.67 12.75
CA GLY A 29 -18.40 -9.22 12.09
C GLY A 29 -18.16 -8.67 10.68
N LEU A 30 -17.11 -7.87 10.49
CA LEU A 30 -16.70 -7.38 9.17
C LEU A 30 -16.37 -8.55 8.23
N MET A 31 -15.52 -9.47 8.69
CA MET A 31 -15.04 -10.62 7.90
C MET A 31 -16.15 -11.61 7.54
N ARG A 32 -17.26 -11.68 8.29
CA ARG A 32 -18.43 -12.49 7.90
C ARG A 32 -19.05 -12.06 6.57
N ASN A 33 -18.79 -10.82 6.13
CA ASN A 33 -19.27 -10.32 4.84
C ASN A 33 -18.26 -10.54 3.70
N PHE A 34 -17.07 -11.08 4.00
CA PHE A 34 -16.06 -11.35 2.99
C PHE A 34 -16.41 -12.62 2.21
N LYS A 35 -16.22 -12.55 0.90
CA LYS A 35 -16.50 -13.66 -0.03
C LYS A 35 -15.27 -14.54 -0.25
N ALA A 36 -14.06 -14.03 -0.03
CA ALA A 36 -12.82 -14.80 -0.13
C ALA A 36 -12.32 -15.21 1.26
N VAL A 37 -13.07 -16.07 1.94
CA VAL A 37 -12.79 -16.48 3.33
C VAL A 37 -11.41 -17.13 3.50
N ASP A 38 -10.93 -17.89 2.52
CA ASP A 38 -9.61 -18.55 2.58
C ASP A 38 -8.45 -17.57 2.37
N PHE A 39 -8.74 -16.39 1.81
CA PHE A 39 -7.73 -15.36 1.61
C PHE A 39 -7.47 -14.58 2.90
N TRP A 40 -8.51 -14.15 3.61
CA TRP A 40 -8.38 -13.21 4.72
C TRP A 40 -8.12 -13.90 6.05
N GLU A 41 -7.02 -13.53 6.69
CA GLU A 41 -6.69 -13.89 8.07
C GLU A 41 -7.01 -12.70 8.98
N LYS A 42 -7.52 -12.97 10.18
CA LYS A 42 -7.96 -11.92 11.11
C LYS A 42 -6.82 -10.97 11.45
N GLU A 43 -5.64 -11.53 11.74
CA GLU A 43 -4.41 -10.82 12.09
C GLU A 43 -3.95 -9.92 10.92
N GLY A 44 -4.12 -10.40 9.69
CA GLY A 44 -3.88 -9.64 8.46
C GLY A 44 -4.80 -8.44 8.31
N VAL A 45 -6.12 -8.64 8.49
CA VAL A 45 -7.11 -7.56 8.46
C VAL A 45 -6.82 -6.54 9.55
N GLU A 46 -6.57 -7.00 10.78
CA GLU A 46 -6.25 -6.16 11.92
C GLU A 46 -5.00 -5.31 11.66
N SER A 47 -3.94 -5.91 11.12
CA SER A 47 -2.69 -5.21 10.78
C SER A 47 -2.90 -4.16 9.70
N VAL A 48 -3.71 -4.44 8.68
CA VAL A 48 -4.06 -3.45 7.66
C VAL A 48 -4.83 -2.27 8.28
N LEU A 49 -5.78 -2.52 9.18
CA LEU A 49 -6.51 -1.46 9.88
C LEU A 49 -5.59 -0.62 10.78
N LYS A 50 -4.68 -1.24 11.53
CA LYS A 50 -3.64 -0.55 12.32
C LYS A 50 -2.77 0.35 11.44
N LEU A 51 -2.32 -0.16 10.30
CA LEU A 51 -1.55 0.62 9.33
C LEU A 51 -2.34 1.86 8.88
N ILE A 52 -3.62 1.69 8.53
CA ILE A 52 -4.47 2.80 8.08
C ILE A 52 -4.65 3.85 9.18
N VAL A 53 -4.87 3.42 10.42
CA VAL A 53 -4.96 4.33 11.59
C VAL A 53 -3.66 5.11 11.76
N SER A 54 -2.50 4.45 11.65
CA SER A 54 -1.19 5.13 11.74
C SER A 54 -0.99 6.20 10.67
N LEU A 55 -1.68 6.08 9.53
CA LEU A 55 -1.62 7.01 8.40
C LEU A 55 -2.69 8.12 8.45
N LYS A 56 -3.63 8.11 9.42
CA LYS A 56 -4.82 8.98 9.45
C LYS A 56 -4.53 10.44 9.08
N GLU A 57 -3.54 11.06 9.73
CA GLU A 57 -3.21 12.50 9.57
C GLU A 57 -2.51 12.86 8.24
N LYS A 58 -2.07 11.84 7.48
CA LYS A 58 -1.33 12.02 6.23
C LYS A 58 -2.01 11.40 5.02
N ILE A 59 -2.97 10.50 5.20
CA ILE A 59 -3.47 9.66 4.10
C ILE A 59 -4.08 10.47 2.94
N GLY A 60 -4.70 11.62 3.21
CA GLY A 60 -5.20 12.51 2.14
C GLY A 60 -4.11 13.26 1.35
N LYS A 61 -2.90 13.38 1.91
CA LYS A 61 -1.81 14.23 1.39
C LYS A 61 -0.99 13.56 0.28
N TYR A 62 -1.19 12.27 0.03
CA TYR A 62 -0.44 11.55 -0.99
C TYR A 62 -1.06 11.74 -2.38
N GLU A 63 -0.22 12.09 -3.34
CA GLU A 63 -0.57 12.30 -4.76
C GLU A 63 -0.24 11.07 -5.61
N SER A 64 0.59 10.16 -5.08
CA SER A 64 0.87 8.88 -5.73
C SER A 64 1.17 7.77 -4.75
N VAL A 65 1.03 6.54 -5.23
CA VAL A 65 1.43 5.30 -4.57
C VAL A 65 2.45 4.58 -5.45
N VAL A 66 3.59 4.20 -4.88
CA VAL A 66 4.60 3.35 -5.53
C VAL A 66 4.62 2.02 -4.79
N SER A 67 4.20 0.94 -5.45
CA SER A 67 3.98 -0.37 -4.85
C SER A 67 5.01 -1.38 -5.31
N ASP A 68 5.40 -2.31 -4.44
CA ASP A 68 5.93 -3.59 -4.94
C ASP A 68 4.89 -4.24 -5.87
N ASP A 69 5.35 -4.67 -7.04
CA ASP A 69 4.52 -5.06 -8.17
C ASP A 69 3.67 -6.31 -7.91
N VAL A 70 4.20 -7.25 -7.12
CA VAL A 70 3.55 -8.56 -6.89
C VAL A 70 2.85 -8.60 -5.53
N SER A 71 3.63 -8.67 -4.44
CA SER A 71 3.11 -8.95 -3.10
C SER A 71 2.49 -7.72 -2.43
N GLY A 72 2.99 -6.52 -2.72
CA GLY A 72 2.44 -5.27 -2.20
C GLY A 72 1.14 -4.84 -2.87
N ARG A 73 0.77 -5.43 -4.01
CA ARG A 73 -0.28 -4.89 -4.89
C ARG A 73 -1.64 -4.77 -4.22
N LEU A 74 -2.08 -5.78 -3.47
CA LEU A 74 -3.40 -5.73 -2.81
C LEU A 74 -3.46 -4.67 -1.72
N VAL A 75 -2.41 -4.56 -0.92
CA VAL A 75 -2.26 -3.53 0.13
C VAL A 75 -2.26 -2.14 -0.49
N SER A 76 -1.53 -1.96 -1.58
CA SER A 76 -1.49 -0.70 -2.33
C SER A 76 -2.84 -0.30 -2.91
N LEU A 77 -3.64 -1.28 -3.38
CA LEU A 77 -4.99 -1.01 -3.85
C LEU A 77 -5.92 -0.56 -2.72
N ILE A 78 -5.80 -1.14 -1.52
CA ILE A 78 -6.54 -0.71 -0.33
C ILE A 78 -6.19 0.75 0.00
N LEU A 79 -4.90 1.05 0.17
CA LEU A 79 -4.45 2.40 0.52
C LEU A 79 -4.79 3.43 -0.57
N TRP A 80 -4.58 3.10 -1.84
CA TRP A 80 -4.91 3.97 -2.97
C TRP A 80 -6.40 4.31 -3.05
N LYS A 81 -7.28 3.34 -2.76
CA LYS A 81 -8.74 3.59 -2.70
C LYS A 81 -9.10 4.53 -1.55
N ILE A 82 -8.48 4.37 -0.38
CA ILE A 82 -8.71 5.25 0.78
C ILE A 82 -8.22 6.67 0.46
N ILE A 83 -6.98 6.81 -0.03
CA ILE A 83 -6.40 8.08 -0.47
C ILE A 83 -7.37 8.78 -1.43
N ASN A 84 -7.86 8.09 -2.46
CA ASN A 84 -8.77 8.67 -3.44
C ASN A 84 -10.13 9.05 -2.87
N LYS A 85 -10.70 8.26 -1.95
CA LYS A 85 -11.95 8.63 -1.27
C LYS A 85 -11.77 9.93 -0.48
N THR A 86 -10.65 10.10 0.22
CA THR A 86 -10.33 11.35 0.93
C THR A 86 -10.15 12.51 -0.04
N ARG A 87 -9.40 12.32 -1.14
CA ARG A 87 -9.14 13.37 -2.14
C ARG A 87 -10.41 13.83 -2.87
N ILE A 88 -11.35 12.93 -3.16
CA ILE A 88 -12.66 13.26 -3.74
C ILE A 88 -13.44 14.20 -2.82
N VAL A 89 -13.45 13.94 -1.50
CA VAL A 89 -14.13 14.81 -0.52
C VAL A 89 -13.55 16.23 -0.53
N HIS A 90 -12.26 16.37 -0.82
CA HIS A 90 -11.58 17.66 -0.91
C HIS A 90 -11.51 18.27 -2.33
N ASN A 91 -12.20 17.67 -3.31
CA ASN A 91 -12.17 18.08 -4.71
C ASN A 91 -10.75 18.15 -5.32
N GLU A 92 -9.89 17.21 -4.92
CA GLU A 92 -8.52 17.08 -5.39
C GLU A 92 -8.40 16.05 -6.53
N LYS A 93 -7.33 16.15 -7.33
CA LYS A 93 -7.02 15.16 -8.38
C LYS A 93 -6.76 13.80 -7.76
N LEU A 94 -7.25 12.72 -8.39
CA LEU A 94 -6.98 11.35 -7.95
C LEU A 94 -5.47 11.05 -7.92
N ALA A 95 -5.07 10.30 -6.91
CA ALA A 95 -3.70 9.83 -6.77
C ALA A 95 -3.36 8.83 -7.87
N LYS A 96 -2.11 8.85 -8.33
CA LYS A 96 -1.58 7.86 -9.28
C LYS A 96 -1.13 6.61 -8.53
N ILE A 97 -1.09 5.47 -9.22
CA ILE A 97 -0.48 4.25 -8.68
C ILE A 97 0.51 3.70 -9.71
N LEU A 98 1.71 3.37 -9.24
CA LEU A 98 2.78 2.78 -10.01
C LEU A 98 3.21 1.48 -9.34
N PHE A 99 3.36 0.42 -10.12
CA PHE A 99 3.87 -0.86 -9.66
C PHE A 99 5.30 -1.04 -10.13
N VAL A 100 6.21 -1.28 -9.18
CA VAL A 100 7.66 -1.46 -9.41
C VAL A 100 8.06 -2.84 -8.93
N ALA A 101 8.69 -3.65 -9.79
CA ALA A 101 9.26 -4.90 -9.33
C ALA A 101 10.57 -4.57 -8.60
N SER A 102 10.56 -4.54 -7.27
CA SER A 102 11.70 -4.21 -6.39
C SER A 102 12.81 -5.29 -6.36
N GLY A 103 12.88 -6.11 -7.41
CA GLY A 103 13.57 -7.40 -7.45
C GLY A 103 14.94 -7.40 -6.78
N ARG A 104 15.26 -8.51 -6.11
CA ARG A 104 16.65 -8.80 -5.73
C ARG A 104 17.43 -8.89 -7.03
N GLU A 105 18.30 -7.92 -7.31
CA GLU A 105 19.42 -8.19 -8.19
C GLU A 105 20.13 -9.41 -7.60
N ILE A 106 20.06 -10.54 -8.30
CA ILE A 106 20.93 -11.67 -7.99
C ILE A 106 22.29 -11.21 -8.50
N ASP A 107 23.12 -10.74 -7.57
CA ASP A 107 24.52 -10.41 -7.83
C ASP A 107 25.18 -11.64 -8.48
N GLY A 108 25.41 -11.54 -9.79
CA GLY A 108 25.84 -12.66 -10.64
C GLY A 108 25.25 -12.63 -12.05
N TRP A 109 24.08 -12.04 -12.25
CA TRP A 109 23.41 -11.96 -13.56
C TRP A 109 23.75 -10.71 -14.37
N GLN A 110 24.95 -10.13 -14.17
CA GLN A 110 25.42 -8.96 -14.93
C GLN A 110 25.53 -9.20 -16.45
N LYS A 111 25.42 -10.45 -16.93
CA LYS A 111 25.68 -10.80 -18.34
C LYS A 111 24.46 -11.18 -19.19
N VAL A 112 23.26 -11.34 -18.65
CA VAL A 112 22.12 -11.80 -19.46
C VAL A 112 21.05 -10.70 -19.53
N ASN A 113 21.00 -10.03 -20.68
CA ASN A 113 19.99 -9.05 -21.12
C ASN A 113 20.10 -7.62 -20.56
N GLN A 114 21.09 -6.88 -21.06
CA GLN A 114 21.12 -5.41 -21.00
C GLN A 114 19.87 -4.75 -21.64
N GLN A 115 19.13 -5.45 -22.52
CA GLN A 115 17.96 -4.92 -23.23
C GLN A 115 16.63 -4.95 -22.44
N LYS A 116 16.54 -5.69 -21.33
CA LYS A 116 15.32 -5.76 -20.49
C LYS A 116 15.49 -5.12 -19.10
N LYS A 117 16.61 -4.42 -18.88
CA LYS A 117 16.79 -3.51 -17.74
C LYS A 117 16.01 -2.22 -17.98
N PHE A 118 14.69 -2.30 -18.12
CA PHE A 118 13.84 -1.14 -17.82
C PHE A 118 13.98 -0.93 -16.32
N SER A 119 15.04 -0.24 -15.93
CA SER A 119 15.47 -0.20 -14.54
C SER A 119 14.41 0.54 -13.75
N ILE A 120 14.14 0.13 -12.51
CA ILE A 120 13.30 0.88 -11.56
C ILE A 120 13.70 2.37 -11.60
N ASN A 121 15.00 2.63 -11.76
CA ASN A 121 15.57 3.95 -11.98
C ASN A 121 14.96 4.72 -13.17
N GLU A 122 14.89 4.13 -14.37
CA GLU A 122 14.24 4.76 -15.53
C GLU A 122 12.75 4.97 -15.33
N LEU A 123 12.06 4.00 -14.73
CA LEU A 123 10.62 4.11 -14.47
C LEU A 123 10.33 5.27 -13.51
N ILE A 124 11.11 5.39 -12.42
CA ILE A 124 11.00 6.50 -11.47
C ILE A 124 11.40 7.82 -12.16
N LYS A 125 12.52 7.85 -12.90
CA LYS A 125 12.98 9.03 -13.64
C LYS A 125 11.91 9.58 -14.59
N ASN A 126 11.26 8.70 -15.36
CA ASN A 126 10.25 9.08 -16.35
C ASN A 126 8.92 9.52 -15.71
N ASN A 127 8.71 9.25 -14.43
CA ASN A 127 7.50 9.60 -13.69
C ASN A 127 7.74 10.64 -12.58
N LYS A 128 8.97 11.08 -12.31
CA LYS A 128 9.29 11.93 -11.15
C LYS A 128 8.40 13.17 -11.04
N ASP A 129 8.16 13.87 -12.15
CA ASP A 129 7.35 15.12 -12.20
C ASP A 129 5.84 14.85 -12.01
N LYS A 130 5.45 13.59 -12.02
CA LYS A 130 4.06 13.12 -11.91
C LYS A 130 3.74 12.53 -10.54
N LEU A 131 4.73 12.23 -9.70
CA LEU A 131 4.57 11.50 -8.45
C LEU A 131 4.15 12.40 -7.28
N GLY A 132 4.65 13.63 -7.20
CA GLY A 132 4.36 14.52 -6.07
C GLY A 132 4.73 13.87 -4.72
N LYS A 133 3.95 14.15 -3.67
CA LYS A 133 4.11 13.44 -2.39
C LYS A 133 3.67 11.98 -2.53
N THR A 134 4.59 11.04 -2.30
CA THR A 134 4.42 9.62 -2.64
C THR A 134 4.28 8.72 -1.40
N LEU A 135 3.41 7.72 -1.46
CA LEU A 135 3.39 6.62 -0.48
C LEU A 135 4.03 5.37 -1.09
N VAL A 136 5.16 4.93 -0.54
CA VAL A 136 5.82 3.68 -0.95
C VAL A 136 5.22 2.53 -0.17
N VAL A 137 4.71 1.49 -0.84
CA VAL A 137 3.92 0.43 -0.20
C VAL A 137 4.51 -0.95 -0.46
N THR A 138 4.67 -1.72 0.62
CA THR A 138 4.98 -3.15 0.60
C THR A 138 4.21 -3.86 1.73
N GLU A 139 3.90 -5.13 1.55
CA GLU A 139 3.24 -5.96 2.54
C GLU A 139 4.12 -6.27 3.76
N TYR A 140 5.42 -6.52 3.55
CA TYR A 140 6.29 -7.00 4.63
C TYR A 140 7.74 -6.54 4.46
N ILE A 141 8.30 -5.95 5.52
CA ILE A 141 9.73 -5.59 5.56
C ILE A 141 10.49 -6.59 6.45
N SER A 142 11.30 -7.42 5.80
CA SER A 142 12.18 -8.39 6.48
C SER A 142 13.53 -7.78 6.87
N SER A 143 14.48 -7.70 5.93
CA SER A 143 15.80 -7.07 6.12
C SER A 143 15.82 -5.57 5.80
N GLY A 144 14.90 -5.09 4.97
CA GLY A 144 14.87 -3.71 4.49
C GLY A 144 15.65 -3.44 3.20
N GLU A 145 16.55 -4.34 2.77
CA GLU A 145 17.46 -4.11 1.63
C GLU A 145 16.78 -3.68 0.32
N SER A 146 15.67 -4.35 -0.06
CA SER A 146 14.93 -3.97 -1.26
C SER A 146 14.30 -2.58 -1.13
N MET A 147 13.82 -2.23 0.07
CA MET A 147 13.27 -0.92 0.35
C MET A 147 14.35 0.16 0.31
N GLU A 148 15.53 -0.10 0.88
CA GLU A 148 16.66 0.83 0.83
C GLU A 148 17.11 1.15 -0.60
N ARG A 149 17.12 0.16 -1.49
CA ARG A 149 17.44 0.39 -2.91
C ARG A 149 16.40 1.31 -3.56
N LEU A 150 15.11 1.04 -3.35
CA LEU A 150 14.04 1.88 -3.89
C LEU A 150 14.11 3.32 -3.33
N ILE A 151 14.34 3.45 -2.03
CA ILE A 151 14.53 4.73 -1.34
C ILE A 151 15.68 5.51 -1.95
N LYS A 152 16.86 4.90 -2.14
CA LYS A 152 18.02 5.55 -2.75
C LYS A 152 17.69 6.09 -4.13
N ILE A 153 16.98 5.30 -4.95
CA ILE A 153 16.52 5.74 -6.28
C ILE A 153 15.58 6.93 -6.16
N MET A 154 14.55 6.86 -5.31
CA MET A 154 13.58 7.94 -5.14
C MET A 154 14.22 9.23 -4.60
N SER A 155 15.10 9.12 -3.60
CA SER A 155 15.87 10.24 -3.07
C SER A 155 16.79 10.86 -4.11
N SER A 156 17.40 10.08 -5.02
CA SER A 156 18.25 10.63 -6.09
C SER A 156 17.50 11.52 -7.09
N TYR A 157 16.16 11.42 -7.13
CA TYR A 157 15.29 12.27 -7.93
C TYR A 157 14.49 13.29 -7.10
N ASN A 158 14.87 13.50 -5.84
CA ASN A 158 14.21 14.45 -4.92
C ASN A 158 12.69 14.22 -4.77
N ILE A 159 12.26 12.95 -4.80
CA ILE A 159 10.85 12.61 -4.58
C ILE A 159 10.59 12.61 -3.08
N ASP A 160 9.58 13.35 -2.62
CA ASP A 160 9.09 13.26 -1.24
C ASP A 160 8.25 12.00 -1.06
N PHE A 161 8.53 11.24 0.00
CA PHE A 161 7.82 10.00 0.27
C PHE A 161 7.76 9.64 1.75
N ASP A 162 6.71 8.91 2.11
CA ASP A 162 6.57 8.12 3.32
C ASP A 162 6.51 6.61 2.92
N ILE A 163 6.76 5.70 3.84
CA ILE A 163 6.71 4.24 3.61
C ILE A 163 5.54 3.65 4.38
N ALA A 164 4.76 2.76 3.77
CA ALA A 164 3.67 2.04 4.42
C ALA A 164 3.86 0.53 4.27
N THR A 165 3.67 -0.19 5.37
CA THR A 165 3.74 -1.65 5.36
C THR A 165 2.78 -2.33 6.31
N VAL A 166 2.27 -3.51 5.95
CA VAL A 166 1.34 -4.23 6.84
C VAL A 166 2.08 -4.68 8.09
N SER A 167 3.29 -5.22 7.93
CA SER A 167 4.10 -5.67 9.07
C SER A 167 5.60 -5.53 8.81
N ILE A 168 6.34 -5.41 9.90
CA ILE A 168 7.80 -5.43 9.91
C ILE A 168 8.30 -6.60 10.75
N LYS A 169 9.41 -7.21 10.36
CA LYS A 169 9.97 -8.38 11.08
C LYS A 169 10.39 -8.05 12.52
N CYS A 170 10.91 -6.85 12.73
CA CYS A 170 11.53 -6.43 13.97
C CYS A 170 11.28 -4.95 14.22
N ASN A 171 11.69 -4.45 15.39
CA ASN A 171 11.50 -3.04 15.77
C ASN A 171 12.04 -2.08 14.69
N PRO A 172 11.37 -0.93 14.44
CA PRO A 172 11.81 0.03 13.42
C PRO A 172 13.27 0.47 13.55
N GLY A 173 13.79 0.58 14.79
CA GLY A 173 15.17 0.98 15.06
C GLY A 173 16.25 -0.02 14.62
N ALA A 174 15.87 -1.21 14.18
CA ALA A 174 16.80 -2.20 13.61
C ALA A 174 17.06 -1.97 12.10
N TYR A 175 16.26 -1.14 11.43
CA TYR A 175 16.44 -0.78 10.03
C TYR A 175 17.34 0.46 9.89
N SER A 176 17.74 0.80 8.65
CA SER A 176 18.40 2.08 8.41
C SER A 176 17.51 3.24 8.82
N LYS A 177 18.14 4.31 9.31
CA LYS A 177 17.47 5.52 9.80
C LYS A 177 16.41 6.06 8.82
N ILE A 178 16.68 6.01 7.52
CA ILE A 178 15.73 6.49 6.50
C ILE A 178 14.44 5.67 6.45
N ILE A 179 14.50 4.36 6.72
CA ILE A 179 13.31 3.52 6.87
C ILE A 179 12.64 3.84 8.19
N SER A 180 13.39 3.82 9.29
CA SER A 180 12.86 4.05 10.65
C SER A 180 12.11 5.37 10.79
N ASP A 181 12.61 6.44 10.16
CA ASP A 181 12.04 7.79 10.24
C ASP A 181 10.79 7.98 9.37
N LYS A 182 10.56 7.10 8.38
CA LYS A 182 9.52 7.27 7.35
C LYS A 182 8.48 6.15 7.32
N VAL A 183 8.67 5.08 8.07
CA VAL A 183 7.81 3.89 8.02
C VAL A 183 6.58 4.01 8.91
N TYR A 184 5.43 3.77 8.29
CA TYR A 184 4.15 3.49 8.90
C TYR A 184 3.90 1.99 8.80
N TYR A 185 3.56 1.35 9.91
CA TYR A 185 3.35 -0.09 9.95
C TYR A 185 2.16 -0.48 10.80
N GLY A 186 1.52 -1.60 10.43
CA GLY A 186 0.40 -2.17 11.18
C GLY A 186 0.84 -2.92 12.44
N GLU A 187 1.89 -3.75 12.30
CA GLU A 187 2.43 -4.52 13.41
C GLU A 187 3.91 -4.84 13.27
N ILE A 188 4.52 -5.27 14.38
CA ILE A 188 5.76 -6.04 14.37
C ILE A 188 5.37 -7.51 14.39
N GLY A 189 5.75 -8.27 13.36
CA GLY A 189 5.26 -9.62 13.17
C GLY A 189 5.38 -10.09 11.73
N ALA A 190 4.43 -10.91 11.32
CA ALA A 190 4.45 -11.60 10.03
C ALA A 190 3.10 -11.51 9.28
N SER A 191 2.13 -10.73 9.75
CA SER A 191 0.80 -10.66 9.12
C SER A 191 0.85 -10.19 7.66
N GLY A 192 1.86 -9.42 7.27
CA GLY A 192 2.08 -9.01 5.89
C GLY A 192 2.50 -10.15 4.96
N ILE A 193 3.11 -11.22 5.51
CA ILE A 193 3.58 -12.38 4.72
C ILE A 193 2.42 -13.10 4.03
N MET A 194 1.20 -13.05 4.56
CA MET A 194 0.04 -13.65 3.90
C MET A 194 -0.14 -13.12 2.47
N PHE A 195 0.07 -11.81 2.25
CA PHE A 195 -0.08 -11.18 0.93
C PHE A 195 1.02 -11.61 -0.03
N TYR A 196 2.21 -11.93 0.51
CA TYR A 196 3.32 -12.45 -0.27
C TYR A 196 3.02 -13.83 -0.84
N PHE A 197 2.51 -14.76 -0.02
CA PHE A 197 2.17 -16.11 -0.46
C PHE A 197 0.88 -16.18 -1.28
N LYS A 198 -0.06 -15.27 -1.01
CA LYS A 198 -1.34 -15.16 -1.71
C LYS A 198 -1.26 -14.10 -2.84
N ASN A 199 -0.13 -14.04 -3.54
CA ASN A 199 0.06 -13.05 -4.61
C ASN A 199 -0.77 -13.34 -5.88
N ILE A 200 -1.25 -14.57 -6.08
CA ILE A 200 -2.13 -14.95 -7.20
C ILE A 200 -3.39 -14.07 -7.24
N TYR A 201 -3.88 -13.65 -6.07
CA TYR A 201 -5.07 -12.82 -5.93
C TYR A 201 -4.86 -11.38 -6.43
N ALA A 202 -3.61 -10.97 -6.61
CA ALA A 202 -3.24 -9.68 -7.19
C ALA A 202 -3.54 -9.61 -8.71
N GLY A 203 -3.80 -10.76 -9.36
CA GLY A 203 -4.09 -10.87 -10.79
C GLY A 203 -2.85 -10.70 -11.67
N VAL A 204 -1.67 -10.83 -11.08
CA VAL A 204 -0.38 -10.83 -11.79
C VAL A 204 0.54 -11.89 -11.19
N HIS A 205 1.49 -12.35 -12.00
CA HIS A 205 2.56 -13.21 -11.52
C HIS A 205 3.91 -12.70 -12.02
N LYS A 206 4.96 -12.98 -11.24
CA LYS A 206 6.33 -12.79 -11.68
C LYS A 206 6.95 -14.16 -11.95
N LYS A 207 7.61 -14.31 -13.09
CA LYS A 207 8.39 -15.52 -13.38
C LYS A 207 9.54 -15.59 -12.39
N PHE A 208 9.62 -16.67 -11.62
CA PHE A 208 10.70 -16.87 -10.66
C PHE A 208 12.04 -16.90 -11.42
N GLY A 209 13.02 -16.12 -10.98
CA GLY A 209 14.31 -15.98 -11.66
C GLY A 209 14.32 -15.08 -12.91
N SER A 210 13.21 -14.41 -13.27
CA SER A 210 13.24 -13.43 -14.36
C SER A 210 13.74 -12.06 -13.88
N ALA A 211 14.62 -11.45 -14.68
CA ALA A 211 15.09 -10.07 -14.50
C ALA A 211 14.03 -9.03 -14.95
N GLU A 212 12.78 -9.43 -15.09
CA GLU A 212 11.74 -8.56 -15.63
C GLU A 212 11.28 -7.54 -14.57
N ALA A 213 11.23 -6.28 -15.01
CA ALA A 213 10.83 -5.13 -14.20
C ALA A 213 9.31 -5.08 -13.92
N PHE A 214 8.54 -5.90 -14.64
CA PHE A 214 7.09 -5.93 -14.58
C PHE A 214 6.58 -7.38 -14.55
N SER A 215 5.51 -7.57 -13.81
CA SER A 215 4.73 -8.79 -13.72
C SER A 215 3.81 -8.98 -14.92
N GLU A 216 3.54 -10.23 -15.25
CA GLU A 216 2.61 -10.60 -16.32
C GLU A 216 1.19 -10.72 -15.75
N LYS A 217 0.19 -10.29 -16.52
CA LYS A 217 -1.23 -10.44 -16.13
C LYS A 217 -1.60 -11.91 -16.11
N LEU A 218 -2.21 -12.35 -15.00
CA LEU A 218 -2.84 -13.67 -14.89
C LEU A 218 -4.18 -13.65 -15.63
N GLY A 219 -4.17 -13.83 -16.96
CA GLY A 219 -5.38 -14.05 -17.77
C GLY A 219 -6.61 -13.21 -17.38
N PRO A 220 -7.83 -13.73 -17.58
CA PRO A 220 -9.04 -13.19 -16.94
C PRO A 220 -9.04 -13.44 -15.43
N LEU A 221 -9.55 -12.49 -14.65
CA LEU A 221 -9.69 -12.65 -13.20
C LEU A 221 -10.62 -13.83 -12.87
N THR A 222 -10.16 -14.73 -12.01
CA THR A 222 -10.98 -15.80 -11.44
C THR A 222 -12.09 -15.22 -10.55
N THR A 223 -13.12 -16.02 -10.26
CA THR A 223 -14.16 -15.66 -9.29
C THR A 223 -13.56 -15.28 -7.94
N GLU A 224 -12.54 -16.01 -7.51
CA GLU A 224 -11.84 -15.78 -6.25
C GLU A 224 -11.10 -14.44 -6.23
N MET A 225 -10.38 -14.09 -7.31
CA MET A 225 -9.74 -12.77 -7.45
C MET A 225 -10.76 -11.63 -7.42
N LYS A 226 -11.94 -11.83 -8.04
CA LYS A 226 -13.04 -10.86 -7.99
C LYS A 226 -13.60 -10.73 -6.58
N ASN A 227 -13.73 -11.83 -5.83
CA ASN A 227 -14.17 -11.83 -4.45
C ASN A 227 -13.19 -11.06 -3.55
N VAL A 228 -11.87 -11.33 -3.63
CA VAL A 228 -10.86 -10.57 -2.88
C VAL A 228 -10.94 -9.07 -3.16
N ARG A 229 -11.12 -8.68 -4.42
CA ARG A 229 -11.29 -7.26 -4.80
C ARG A 229 -12.60 -6.66 -4.29
N GLY A 230 -13.65 -7.46 -4.18
CA GLY A 230 -14.92 -7.08 -3.55
C GLY A 230 -14.73 -6.82 -2.06
N ASP A 231 -14.04 -7.73 -1.37
CA ASP A 231 -13.76 -7.64 0.07
C ASP A 231 -12.87 -6.43 0.39
N ILE A 232 -11.92 -6.09 -0.50
CA ILE A 232 -11.14 -4.84 -0.40
C ILE A 232 -12.06 -3.61 -0.33
N ASN A 233 -13.16 -3.57 -1.10
CA ASN A 233 -14.07 -2.43 -1.03
C ASN A 233 -14.76 -2.34 0.33
N LEU A 234 -15.19 -3.47 0.88
CA LEU A 234 -15.80 -3.54 2.22
C LEU A 234 -14.80 -3.05 3.29
N LEU A 235 -13.55 -3.52 3.22
CA LEU A 235 -12.48 -3.10 4.13
C LEU A 235 -12.17 -1.60 4.00
N VAL A 236 -12.12 -1.07 2.77
CA VAL A 236 -11.91 0.37 2.51
C VAL A 236 -13.05 1.20 3.08
N ASP A 237 -14.30 0.78 2.92
CA ASP A 237 -15.45 1.51 3.41
C ASP A 237 -15.46 1.56 4.94
N GLU A 238 -15.09 0.47 5.61
CA GLU A 238 -14.93 0.44 7.07
C GLU A 238 -13.76 1.30 7.53
N ALA A 239 -12.61 1.17 6.86
CA ALA A 239 -11.40 1.92 7.16
C ALA A 239 -11.61 3.44 7.04
N VAL A 240 -12.39 3.91 6.06
CA VAL A 240 -12.70 5.34 5.90
C VAL A 240 -13.53 5.86 7.08
N LYS A 241 -14.38 5.05 7.71
CA LYS A 241 -15.12 5.45 8.92
C LYS A 241 -14.19 5.62 10.12
N LEU A 242 -13.12 4.83 10.21
CA LEU A 242 -12.14 4.94 11.30
C LEU A 242 -11.39 6.26 11.30
N ILE A 243 -11.00 6.72 10.11
CA ILE A 243 -10.09 7.85 9.95
C ILE A 243 -10.79 9.20 9.76
N LYS A 244 -12.12 9.21 9.65
CA LYS A 244 -12.94 10.44 9.73
C LYS A 244 -13.11 10.82 11.20
#